data_AF-A0A1Q7JHW5-F1
#
_entry.id   AF-A0A1Q7JHW5-F1
#
_cell.length_a   1.000
_cell.length_b   1.000
_cell.length_c   1.000
_cell.angle_alpha   90.00
_cell.angle_beta   90.00
_cell.angle_gamma   90.00
#
_symmetry.space_group_name_H-M   'P 1'
#
loop_
_entity.id
_entity.type
_entity.pdbx_description
1 polymer ?
#
loop_
_entity_poly.entity_id
_entity_poly.type
_entity_poly.pdbx_seq_one_letter_code
_entity_poly.pdbx_strand_id
1 'polypeptide(L)'
;MLLAQRTGAGLVVLAQLWPQRGGGGGKEGADSVRLVARLLDVGRNAVLARYEIRAPRGQASALGDSLARLLLREFGRDPARAGDR
;
A
#
# COMPACT_ATOMS: atom_id res chain seq x y z
N MET A 1 -5.77 -4.92 18.06
CA MET A 1 -6.90 -5.43 17.26
C MET A 1 -8.19 -4.63 17.56
N LEU A 2 -8.14 -3.29 17.49
CA LEU A 2 -9.27 -2.40 17.81
C LEU A 2 -9.98 -1.89 16.54
N LEU A 3 -9.23 -1.70 15.45
CA LEU A 3 -9.73 -1.11 14.21
C LEU A 3 -10.75 -2.02 13.52
N ALA A 4 -10.45 -3.30 13.40
CA ALA A 4 -11.31 -4.25 12.69
C ALA A 4 -12.60 -4.60 13.45
N GLN A 5 -12.56 -4.63 14.79
CA GLN A 5 -13.78 -4.80 15.59
C GLN A 5 -14.73 -3.61 15.45
N ARG A 6 -14.18 -2.41 15.24
CA ARG A 6 -14.97 -1.18 15.05
C ARG A 6 -15.50 -1.01 13.64
N THR A 7 -14.81 -1.54 12.63
CA THR A 7 -15.18 -1.35 11.21
C THR A 7 -15.87 -2.56 10.58
N GLY A 8 -15.84 -3.73 11.22
CA GLY A 8 -16.29 -4.99 10.63
C GLY A 8 -15.45 -5.43 9.42
N ALA A 9 -14.27 -4.82 9.21
CA ALA A 9 -13.45 -5.08 8.04
C ALA A 9 -12.72 -6.43 8.16
N GLY A 10 -12.92 -7.33 7.20
CA GLY A 10 -12.16 -8.58 7.09
C GLY A 10 -10.75 -8.39 6.52
N LEU A 11 -10.54 -7.32 5.76
CA LEU A 11 -9.25 -6.93 5.20
C LEU A 11 -8.92 -5.49 5.56
N VAL A 12 -7.65 -5.21 5.85
CA VAL A 12 -7.15 -3.87 6.14
C VAL A 12 -5.93 -3.58 5.30
N VAL A 13 -5.86 -2.38 4.71
CA VAL A 13 -4.64 -1.87 4.07
C VAL A 13 -4.03 -0.81 4.98
N LEU A 14 -2.79 -1.03 5.40
CA LEU A 14 -1.99 -0.03 6.11
C LEU A 14 -0.98 0.56 5.14
N ALA A 15 -1.08 1.85 4.84
CA ALA A 15 -0.18 2.56 3.94
C ALA A 15 0.56 3.67 4.68
N GLN A 16 1.87 3.79 4.43
CA GLN A 16 2.75 4.79 5.03
C GLN A 16 3.56 5.48 3.93
N LEU A 17 3.68 6.80 4.04
CA LEU A 17 4.51 7.62 3.15
C LEU A 17 5.77 8.06 3.88
N TRP A 18 6.92 7.87 3.25
CA TRP A 18 8.23 8.22 3.76
C TRP A 18 8.90 9.18 2.77
N PRO A 19 9.02 10.48 3.09
CA PRO A 19 9.83 11.37 2.28
C PRO A 19 11.30 10.96 2.36
N GLN A 20 12.00 10.98 1.23
CA GLN A 20 13.41 10.66 1.11
C GLN A 20 14.10 11.85 0.45
N ARG A 21 14.90 12.58 1.24
CA ARG A 21 15.70 13.69 0.72
C ARG A 21 16.86 13.15 -0.11
N GLY A 22 17.14 13.84 -1.21
CA GLY A 22 18.42 13.76 -1.89
C GLY A 22 19.58 14.04 -0.94
N GLY A 23 20.61 13.20 -0.95
CA GLY A 23 21.80 13.42 -0.11
C GLY A 23 22.50 14.74 -0.45
N GLY A 24 22.74 15.57 0.57
CA GLY A 24 23.65 16.71 0.49
C GLY A 24 25.09 16.22 0.46
N GLY A 25 25.62 16.04 -0.74
CA GLY A 25 26.99 15.57 -0.95
C GLY A 25 27.27 15.20 -2.40
N GLY A 26 27.60 16.21 -3.22
CA GLY A 26 28.29 16.07 -4.52
C GLY A 26 27.50 15.51 -5.71
N LYS A 27 26.43 14.75 -5.49
CA LYS A 27 25.43 14.39 -6.52
C LYS A 27 24.05 14.44 -5.89
N GLU A 28 23.32 15.53 -6.11
CA GLU A 28 21.95 15.71 -5.65
C GLU A 28 21.08 14.56 -6.16
N GLY A 29 20.78 13.59 -5.30
CA GLY A 29 19.70 12.64 -5.58
C GLY A 29 18.39 13.41 -5.64
N ALA A 30 17.53 13.16 -6.62
CA ALA A 30 16.24 13.83 -6.68
C ALA A 30 15.38 13.48 -5.44
N ASP A 31 14.75 14.48 -4.84
CA ASP A 31 13.80 14.27 -3.76
C ASP A 31 12.69 13.30 -4.17
N SER A 32 12.48 12.26 -3.37
CA SER A 32 11.51 11.20 -3.64
C SER A 32 10.62 10.92 -2.44
N VAL A 33 9.51 10.25 -2.70
CA VAL A 33 8.59 9.76 -1.68
C VAL A 33 8.43 8.26 -1.89
N ARG A 34 8.56 7.51 -0.80
CA ARG A 34 8.32 6.08 -0.77
C ARG A 34 6.98 5.79 -0.09
N LEU A 35 6.10 5.10 -0.79
CA LEU A 35 4.91 4.48 -0.23
C LEU A 35 5.23 3.03 0.13
N VAL A 36 4.96 2.64 1.37
CA VAL A 36 4.96 1.26 1.83
C VAL A 36 3.55 0.90 2.26
N ALA A 37 2.96 -0.13 1.64
CA ALA A 37 1.64 -0.61 2.01
C ALA A 37 1.66 -2.10 2.36
N ARG A 38 0.81 -2.50 3.31
CA ARG A 38 0.60 -3.88 3.73
C ARG A 38 -0.88 -4.19 3.67
N LEU A 39 -1.23 -5.29 3.02
CA LEU A 39 -2.58 -5.88 3.06
C LEU A 39 -2.61 -6.93 4.17
N LEU A 40 -3.55 -6.80 5.09
CA LEU A 40 -3.72 -7.70 6.22
C LEU A 40 -5.07 -8.39 6.16
N ASP A 41 -5.06 -9.69 6.44
CA ASP A 41 -6.23 -10.47 6.81
C ASP A 41 -6.41 -10.38 8.33
N VAL A 42 -7.52 -9.78 8.75
CA VAL A 42 -7.82 -9.57 10.16
C VAL A 42 -8.13 -10.89 10.85
N GLY A 43 -8.93 -11.75 10.22
CA GLY A 43 -9.39 -13.00 10.83
C GLY A 43 -8.23 -13.97 11.07
N ARG A 44 -7.25 -13.97 10.16
CA ARG A 44 -6.04 -14.80 10.27
C ARG A 44 -4.87 -14.08 10.96
N ASN A 45 -5.03 -12.80 11.31
CA ASN A 45 -3.96 -11.93 11.81
C ASN A 45 -2.67 -12.04 10.95
N ALA A 46 -2.83 -12.05 9.63
CA ALA A 46 -1.75 -12.37 8.69
C ALA A 46 -1.55 -11.23 7.68
N VAL A 47 -0.29 -10.99 7.30
CA VAL A 47 0.02 -10.10 6.18
C VAL A 47 -0.07 -10.91 4.89
N LEU A 48 -1.00 -10.55 4.01
CA LEU A 48 -1.20 -11.22 2.72
C LEU A 48 -0.23 -10.71 1.66
N ALA A 49 0.00 -9.40 1.63
CA ALA A 49 0.86 -8.78 0.63
C ALA A 49 1.55 -7.53 1.18
N ARG A 50 2.71 -7.20 0.61
CA ARG A 50 3.45 -5.96 0.86
C ARG A 50 3.80 -5.30 -0.47
N TYR A 51 3.56 -3.99 -0.55
CA TYR A 51 3.86 -3.16 -1.70
C TYR A 51 4.84 -2.07 -1.29
N GLU A 52 5.80 -1.80 -2.16
CA GLU A 52 6.74 -0.69 -2.01
C GLU A 52 6.83 0.04 -3.35
N ILE A 53 6.49 1.33 -3.35
CA ILE A 53 6.45 2.18 -4.54
C ILE A 53 7.25 3.44 -4.22
N ARG A 54 8.16 3.84 -5.12
CA ARG A 54 8.87 5.11 -5.02
C ARG A 54 8.48 5.99 -6.19
N ALA A 55 8.26 7.26 -5.92
CA ALA A 55 8.04 8.27 -6.94
C ALA A 55 8.85 9.54 -6.62
N PRO A 56 9.22 10.35 -7.63
CA PRO A 56 9.69 11.71 -7.40
C PRO A 56 8.66 12.49 -6.57
N ARG A 57 9.11 13.44 -5.75
CA ARG A 57 8.22 14.22 -4.87
C ARG A 57 7.08 14.92 -5.64
N GLY A 58 7.36 15.42 -6.84
CA GLY A 58 6.35 16.03 -7.71
C GLY A 58 5.27 15.08 -8.24
N GLN A 59 5.45 13.77 -8.08
CA GLN A 59 4.52 12.72 -8.49
C GLN A 59 3.93 11.95 -7.29
N ALA A 60 4.09 12.46 -6.06
CA ALA A 60 3.64 11.76 -4.86
C ALA A 60 2.12 11.49 -4.84
N SER A 61 1.32 12.35 -5.49
CA SER A 61 -0.13 12.14 -5.63
C SER A 61 -0.48 10.87 -6.43
N ALA A 62 0.35 10.49 -7.41
CA ALA A 62 0.14 9.30 -8.23
C ALA A 62 0.42 7.98 -7.50
N LEU A 63 1.02 8.03 -6.30
CA LEU A 63 1.29 6.84 -5.49
C LEU A 63 -0.01 6.17 -5.02
N GLY A 64 -1.05 6.95 -4.72
CA GLY A 64 -2.37 6.43 -4.36
C GLY A 64 -2.99 5.61 -5.48
N ASP A 65 -3.01 6.15 -6.70
CA ASP A 65 -3.53 5.45 -7.89
C ASP A 65 -2.74 4.17 -8.19
N SER A 66 -1.42 4.23 -8.03
CA SER A 66 -0.55 3.08 -8.24
C SER A 66 -0.87 1.97 -7.23
N LEU A 67 -1.04 2.30 -5.96
CA LEU A 67 -1.44 1.35 -4.93
C LEU A 67 -2.85 0.78 -5.22
N ALA A 68 -3.81 1.61 -5.58
CA ALA A 68 -5.17 1.18 -5.89
C ALA A 68 -5.21 0.16 -7.04
N ARG A 69 -4.45 0.39 -8.11
CA ARG A 69 -4.34 -0.56 -9.24
C ARG A 69 -3.71 -1.89 -8.82
N LEU A 70 -2.69 -1.87 -7.95
CA LEU A 70 -2.08 -3.09 -7.42
C LEU A 70 -3.08 -3.89 -6.58
N LEU A 71 -3.83 -3.23 -5.69
CA LEU A 71 -4.85 -3.88 -4.87
C LEU A 71 -5.99 -4.46 -5.71
N LEU A 72 -6.47 -3.74 -6.73
CA LEU A 72 -7.51 -4.26 -7.63
C LEU A 72 -7.04 -5.50 -8.40
N ARG A 73 -5.76 -5.54 -8.80
CA ARG A 73 -5.18 -6.74 -9.42
C ARG A 73 -5.07 -7.90 -8.45
N GLU A 74 -4.71 -7.63 -7.20
CA GLU A 74 -4.62 -8.65 -6.15
C GLU A 74 -6.01 -9.24 -5.85
N PHE A 75 -7.03 -8.40 -5.70
CA PHE A 75 -8.41 -8.86 -5.47
C PHE A 75 -9.02 -9.55 -6.70
N GLY A 76 -8.69 -9.09 -7.90
CA GLY A 76 -9.12 -9.73 -9.14
C GLY A 76 -8.45 -11.07 -9.43
N ARG A 77 -7.35 -11.40 -8.74
CA ARG A 77 -6.65 -12.68 -8.85
C ARG A 77 -7.27 -13.80 -8.02
N ASP A 78 -8.22 -13.50 -7.13
CA ASP A 78 -8.86 -14.48 -6.26
C ASP A 78 -10.32 -14.76 -6.70
N PRO A 79 -10.54 -15.65 -7.71
CA PRO A 79 -11.87 -15.98 -8.18
C PRO A 79 -12.70 -16.75 -7.13
N ALA A 80 -12.09 -17.28 -6.06
CA ALA A 80 -12.78 -18.06 -5.03
C ALA A 80 -13.69 -17.21 -4.12
N ARG A 81 -13.60 -15.87 -4.17
CA ARG A 81 -14.48 -14.96 -3.42
C ARG A 81 -15.56 -14.28 -4.28
N ALA A 82 -15.57 -14.52 -5.58
CA ALA A 82 -16.53 -13.90 -6.51
C ALA A 82 -17.83 -14.71 -6.69
N GLY A 83 -17.92 -15.92 -6.14
CA GLY A 83 -18.97 -16.90 -6.43
C GLY A 83 -19.84 -17.31 -5.25
N ASP A 84 -20.09 -16.44 -4.29
CA ASP A 84 -21.01 -16.72 -3.17
C ASP A 84 -22.01 -15.57 -2.96
N ARG A 85 -22.75 -15.25 -4.03
CA ARG A 85 -23.95 -14.42 -4.02
C ARG A 85 -25.07 -15.12 -4.78
#